data_AF-A0A0K8PXE1-F1
#
_entry.id   AF-A0A0K8PXE1-F1
#
_cell.length_a   1.000
_cell.length_b   1.000
_cell.length_c   1.000
_cell.angle_alpha   90.00
_cell.angle_beta   90.00
_cell.angle_gamma   90.00
#
_symmetry.space_group_name_H-M   'P 1'
#
loop_
_entity.id
_entity.type
_entity.pdbx_description
1 polymer ?
#
loop_
_entity_poly.entity_id
_entity_poly.type
_entity_poly.pdbx_seq_one_letter_code
_entity_poly.pdbx_strand_id
1 'polypeptide(L)'
;MRDLALAPPAVSPLTGGLADSVFETADREPTRPVLARRADPASASWEEVTAIELRDEVVDIAKGLIASGIAPGHRVAIMARTRYEWTVLC
;
A
#
# COMPACT_ATOMS: atom_id res chain seq x y z
N MET A 1 25.86 -17.44 28.79
CA MET A 1 24.64 -16.69 29.16
C MET A 1 24.18 -15.98 27.89
N ARG A 2 23.02 -16.35 27.32
CA ARG A 2 22.51 -15.73 26.07
C ARG A 2 21.90 -14.38 26.44
N ASP A 3 22.47 -13.32 25.90
CA ASP A 3 21.95 -11.97 26.05
C ASP A 3 20.72 -11.83 25.14
N LEU A 4 19.53 -11.99 25.72
CA LEU A 4 18.26 -11.80 25.02
C LEU A 4 17.89 -10.33 25.17
N ALA A 5 18.24 -9.52 24.17
CA ALA A 5 17.77 -8.15 24.08
C ALA A 5 16.24 -8.14 24.18
N LEU A 6 15.71 -7.45 25.20
CA LEU A 6 14.28 -7.26 25.36
C LEU A 6 13.77 -6.39 24.19
N ALA A 7 12.68 -6.83 23.56
CA ALA A 7 12.02 -6.02 22.55
C ALA A 7 11.60 -4.68 23.16
N PRO A 8 11.69 -3.57 22.39
CA PRO A 8 11.23 -2.26 22.87
C PRO A 8 9.76 -2.33 23.28
N PRO A 9 9.33 -1.44 24.20
CA PRO A 9 7.94 -1.42 24.67
C PRO A 9 6.98 -1.29 23.50
N ALA A 10 5.89 -2.06 23.55
CA ALA A 10 4.87 -2.03 22.51
C ALA A 10 4.28 -0.60 22.41
N VAL A 11 4.26 -0.08 21.19
CA VAL A 11 3.56 1.17 20.87
C VAL A 11 2.05 0.93 21.01
N SER A 12 1.29 1.99 21.31
CA SER A 12 -0.17 1.91 21.31
C SER A 12 -0.67 1.33 19.98
N PRO A 13 -1.69 0.45 19.99
CA PRO A 13 -2.24 -0.08 18.76
C PRO A 13 -2.69 1.08 17.86
N LEU A 14 -2.26 1.06 16.61
CA LEU A 14 -2.79 1.99 15.62
C LEU A 14 -4.30 1.74 15.52
N THR A 15 -5.08 2.79 15.74
CA THR A 15 -6.53 2.74 15.59
C THR A 15 -6.82 3.15 14.16
N GLY A 16 -7.46 2.28 13.36
CA GLY A 16 -7.66 2.54 11.94
C GLY A 16 -7.44 1.33 11.04
N GLY A 17 -7.38 1.56 9.74
CA GLY A 17 -7.08 0.57 8.71
C GLY A 17 -5.66 0.71 8.19
N LEU A 18 -5.12 -0.34 7.56
CA LEU A 18 -3.77 -0.32 6.97
C LEU A 18 -3.58 0.82 5.94
N ALA A 19 -4.66 1.20 5.26
CA ALA A 19 -4.65 2.25 4.26
C ALA A 19 -4.39 3.65 4.85
N ASP A 20 -4.61 3.88 6.14
CA ASP A 20 -4.50 5.23 6.75
C ASP A 20 -3.10 5.83 6.54
N SER A 21 -2.06 5.01 6.61
CA SER A 21 -0.68 5.43 6.35
C SER A 21 -0.45 5.98 4.94
N VAL A 22 -1.18 5.48 3.93
CA VAL A 22 -1.12 5.96 2.55
C VAL A 22 -1.73 7.35 2.46
N PHE A 23 -2.90 7.55 3.07
CA PHE A 23 -3.59 8.85 3.07
C PHE A 23 -2.83 9.90 3.87
N GLU A 24 -2.33 9.56 5.07
CA GLU A 24 -1.54 10.47 5.90
C GLU A 24 -0.24 10.89 5.21
N THR A 25 0.44 9.95 4.55
CA THR A 25 1.66 10.27 3.79
C THR A 25 1.35 11.19 2.61
N ALA A 26 0.28 10.90 1.85
CA ALA A 26 -0.11 11.71 0.71
C ALA A 26 -0.51 13.15 1.11
N ASP A 27 -1.14 13.32 2.27
CA ASP A 27 -1.50 14.64 2.79
C ASP A 27 -0.26 15.43 3.26
N ARG A 28 0.66 14.79 3.98
CA ARG A 28 1.86 15.45 4.53
C ARG A 28 2.95 15.70 3.50
N GLU A 29 3.18 14.74 2.61
CA GLU A 29 4.35 14.67 1.72
C GLU A 29 3.94 14.16 0.31
N PRO A 30 3.07 14.88 -0.42
CA PRO A 30 2.39 14.37 -1.62
C PRO A 30 3.35 13.92 -2.72
N THR A 31 4.43 14.66 -2.95
CA THR A 31 5.40 14.38 -4.03
C THR A 31 6.52 13.44 -3.60
N ARG A 32 6.47 12.89 -2.38
CA ARG A 32 7.51 11.96 -1.89
C ARG A 32 7.40 10.65 -2.66
N PRO A 33 8.48 10.18 -3.30
CA PRO A 33 8.52 8.82 -3.85
C PRO A 33 8.34 7.79 -2.72
N VAL A 34 7.35 6.92 -2.85
CA VAL A 34 7.05 5.86 -1.87
C VAL A 34 7.24 4.46 -2.43
N LEU A 35 7.13 4.32 -3.74
CA LEU A 35 7.32 3.06 -4.47
C LEU A 35 8.02 3.35 -5.80
N ALA A 36 8.53 2.30 -6.42
CA ALA A 36 8.97 2.35 -7.80
C ALA A 36 8.45 1.11 -8.55
N ARG A 37 8.05 1.30 -9.81
CA ARG A 37 7.58 0.21 -10.69
C ARG A 37 8.30 0.26 -12.03
N ARG A 38 8.24 -0.85 -12.77
CA ARG A 38 8.69 -0.91 -14.17
C ARG A 38 7.44 -1.08 -15.02
N ALA A 39 7.19 -0.15 -15.94
CA ALA A 39 6.06 -0.25 -16.87
C ALA A 39 6.16 -1.50 -17.76
N ASP A 40 7.38 -1.89 -18.13
CA ASP A 40 7.68 -3.11 -18.87
C ASP A 40 8.71 -3.97 -18.10
N PRO A 41 8.43 -5.27 -17.83
CA PRO A 41 9.40 -6.21 -17.28
C PRO A 41 10.72 -6.36 -18.06
N ALA A 42 10.79 -5.91 -19.32
CA ALA A 42 12.00 -5.84 -20.13
C ALA A 42 12.74 -4.49 -20.01
N SER A 43 12.09 -3.42 -19.53
CA SER A 43 12.70 -2.09 -19.43
C SER A 43 13.66 -1.98 -18.26
N ALA A 44 14.87 -1.44 -18.44
CA ALA A 44 15.78 -1.18 -17.32
C ALA A 44 15.36 0.00 -16.43
N SER A 45 14.40 0.83 -16.86
CA SER A 45 13.98 2.03 -16.13
C SER A 45 12.95 1.71 -15.05
N TRP A 46 13.17 2.29 -13.87
CA TRP A 46 12.19 2.33 -12.81
C TRP A 46 11.52 3.71 -12.81
N GLU A 47 10.19 3.70 -12.69
CA GLU A 47 9.37 4.87 -12.53
C GLU A 47 8.99 4.98 -11.06
N GLU A 48 9.33 6.10 -10.45
CA GLU A 48 8.91 6.42 -9.09
C GLU A 48 7.40 6.68 -9.07
N VAL A 49 6.76 6.24 -7.98
CA VAL A 49 5.37 6.55 -7.67
C VAL A 49 5.37 7.38 -6.41
N THR A 50 4.81 8.58 -6.52
CA THR A 50 4.68 9.52 -5.40
C THR A 50 3.54 9.11 -4.46
N ALA A 51 3.56 9.65 -3.24
CA ALA A 51 2.54 9.36 -2.25
C ALA A 51 1.12 9.71 -2.74
N ILE A 52 0.96 10.84 -3.44
CA ILE A 52 -0.34 11.26 -3.97
C ILE A 52 -0.82 10.34 -5.11
N GLU A 53 0.08 9.92 -5.99
CA GLU A 53 -0.25 8.98 -7.07
C GLU A 53 -0.69 7.62 -6.53
N LEU A 54 0.04 7.09 -5.53
CA LEU A 54 -0.35 5.83 -4.89
C LEU A 54 -1.74 5.96 -4.23
N ARG A 55 -1.99 7.04 -3.49
CA ARG A 55 -3.28 7.29 -2.85
C ARG A 55 -4.42 7.35 -3.86
N ASP A 56 -4.19 8.02 -5.00
CA ASP A 56 -5.20 8.15 -6.04
C ASP A 56 -5.48 6.81 -6.74
N GLU A 57 -4.45 6.02 -7.04
CA GLU A 57 -4.60 4.67 -7.58
C GLU A 57 -5.38 3.74 -6.63
N VAL A 58 -5.09 3.78 -5.32
CA VAL A 58 -5.82 3.02 -4.29
C VAL A 58 -7.30 3.43 -4.25
N VAL A 59 -7.58 4.73 -4.30
CA VAL A 59 -8.96 5.25 -4.30
C VAL A 59 -9.73 4.79 -5.53
N ASP A 60 -9.12 4.82 -6.71
CA ASP A 60 -9.78 4.41 -7.94
C ASP A 60 -10.06 2.90 -7.99
N ILE A 61 -9.15 2.07 -7.49
CA ILE A 61 -9.39 0.64 -7.31
C ILE A 61 -10.53 0.40 -6.31
N ALA A 62 -10.53 1.10 -5.17
CA ALA A 62 -11.57 0.95 -4.15
C ALA A 62 -12.95 1.29 -4.73
N LYS A 63 -13.07 2.36 -5.52
CA LYS A 63 -14.31 2.69 -6.24
C LYS A 63 -14.72 1.56 -7.19
N GLY A 64 -13.78 0.97 -7.92
CA GLY A 64 -14.04 -0.17 -8.82
C GLY A 64 -14.55 -1.42 -8.08
N LEU A 65 -13.97 -1.73 -6.91
CA LEU A 65 -14.43 -2.85 -6.06
C LEU A 65 -15.85 -2.61 -5.54
N ILE A 66 -16.14 -1.39 -5.06
CA ILE A 66 -17.48 -0.99 -4.61
C ILE A 66 -18.48 -1.10 -5.77
N ALA A 67 -18.13 -0.59 -6.95
CA ALA A 67 -18.96 -0.69 -8.15
C ALA A 67 -19.20 -2.15 -8.59
N SER A 68 -18.27 -3.05 -8.26
CA SER A 68 -18.39 -4.50 -8.50
C SER A 68 -19.20 -5.23 -7.41
N GLY A 69 -19.77 -4.52 -6.44
CA GLY A 69 -20.60 -5.08 -5.38
C GLY A 69 -19.83 -5.63 -4.18
N ILE A 70 -18.53 -5.32 -4.05
CA ILE A 70 -17.76 -5.68 -2.86
C ILE A 70 -18.14 -4.78 -1.69
N ALA A 71 -18.39 -5.38 -0.53
CA ALA A 71 -18.81 -4.71 0.69
C ALA A 71 -18.00 -5.20 1.90
N PRO A 72 -18.00 -4.47 3.02
CA PRO A 72 -17.37 -4.93 4.26
C PRO A 72 -17.83 -6.33 4.65
N GLY A 73 -16.88 -7.21 4.98
CA GLY A 73 -17.12 -8.63 5.29
C GLY A 73 -16.99 -9.56 4.08
N HIS A 74 -17.00 -9.04 2.84
CA HIS A 74 -16.63 -9.83 1.67
C HIS A 74 -15.12 -10.11 1.65
N ARG A 75 -14.73 -11.22 1.01
CA ARG A 75 -13.33 -11.63 0.87
C ARG A 75 -12.90 -11.48 -0.57
N VAL A 76 -11.75 -10.86 -0.79
CA VAL A 76 -11.14 -10.70 -2.12
C VAL A 76 -9.83 -11.47 -2.13
N ALA A 77 -9.63 -12.30 -3.16
CA ALA A 77 -8.38 -13.01 -3.39
C ALA A 77 -7.59 -12.31 -4.50
N ILE A 78 -6.31 -12.04 -4.26
CA ILE A 78 -5.40 -11.44 -5.24
C ILE A 78 -4.49 -12.56 -5.77
N MET A 79 -4.60 -12.88 -7.06
CA MET A 79 -3.77 -13.89 -7.72
C MET A 79 -2.87 -13.23 -8.77
N ALA A 80 -1.60 -13.11 -8.45
CA ALA A 80 -0.61 -12.37 -9.22
C ALA A 80 0.81 -12.83 -8.88
N ARG A 81 1.77 -12.60 -9.78
CA ARG A 81 3.21 -12.63 -9.42
C ARG A 81 3.53 -11.46 -8.47
N THR A 82 4.71 -11.46 -7.86
CA THR A 82 5.21 -10.29 -7.10
C THR A 82 5.35 -9.09 -8.03
N ARG A 83 4.39 -8.18 -7.96
CA ARG A 83 4.28 -7.00 -8.82
C ARG A 83 3.66 -5.84 -8.06
N TYR A 84 3.81 -4.64 -8.59
CA TYR A 84 3.35 -3.40 -7.97
C TYR A 84 1.86 -3.43 -7.59
N GLU A 85 1.02 -4.02 -8.43
CA GLU A 85 -0.43 -4.11 -8.20
C GLU A 85 -0.81 -4.86 -6.92
N TRP A 86 0.08 -5.72 -6.40
CA TRP A 86 -0.12 -6.38 -5.12
C TRP A 86 -0.18 -5.38 -3.96
N THR A 87 0.58 -4.29 -4.05
CA THR A 87 0.60 -3.23 -3.04
C THR A 87 -0.62 -2.31 -3.14
N VAL A 88 -1.09 -2.01 -4.35
CA VAL A 88 -2.24 -1.11 -4.54
C VAL A 88 -3.58 -1.78 -4.18
N LEU A 89 -3.64 -3.11 -4.25
CA LEU A 89 -4.84 -3.89 -3.95
C LEU A 89 -4.99 -4.32 -2.47
N CYS A 90 -3.95 -4.16 -1.63
CA CYS A 90 -3.92 -4.64 -0.24
C CYS A 90 -4.19 -3.55 0.80
#